data_AF-A0A7W1JN49-F1
#
_entry.id   AF-A0A7W1JN49-F1
#
_cell.length_a   1.000
_cell.length_b   1.000
_cell.length_c   1.000
_cell.angle_alpha   90.00
_cell.angle_beta   90.00
_cell.angle_gamma   90.00
#
_symmetry.space_group_name_H-M   'P 1'
#
loop_
_entity.id
_entity.type
_entity.pdbx_description
1 polymer ?
#
loop_
_entity_poly.entity_id
_entity_poly.type
_entity_poly.pdbx_seq_one_letter_code
_entity_poly.pdbx_strand_id
1 'polypeptide(L)' 'MDAETYTQDSVIRRAGQFVPIKIDGEKGDGPELVKKYAIDGFPAILFLDSQGSVVHKILGYLPADAFAAEMDAAMAKL' A
#
# COMPACT_ATOMS: atom_id res chain seq x y z
N MET A 1 -4.72 10.30 -3.35
CA MET A 1 -4.71 8.91 -3.88
C MET A 1 -6.11 8.40 -4.16
N ASP A 2 -7.05 8.49 -3.21
CA ASP A 2 -8.42 7.95 -3.36
C ASP A 2 -9.14 8.38 -4.66
N ALA A 3 -9.08 9.66 -5.04
CA ALA A 3 -9.79 10.15 -6.24
C ALA A 3 -8.99 10.03 -7.55
N GLU A 4 -7.66 10.00 -7.47
CA GLU A 4 -6.77 10.19 -8.64
C GLU A 4 -5.97 8.95 -9.00
N THR A 5 -5.51 8.19 -7.99
CA THR A 5 -4.63 7.02 -8.16
C THR A 5 -5.44 5.73 -8.13
N TYR A 6 -6.24 5.53 -7.09
CA TYR A 6 -6.92 4.25 -6.84
C TYR A 6 -8.12 4.00 -7.77
N THR A 7 -8.62 5.05 -8.41
CA THR A 7 -9.72 5.01 -9.38
C THR A 7 -9.27 4.61 -10.78
N GLN A 8 -7.97 4.57 -11.07
CA GLN A 8 -7.48 4.23 -12.39
C GLN A 8 -7.55 2.72 -12.63
N ASP A 9 -8.04 2.32 -13.81
CA ASP A 9 -8.20 0.91 -14.21
C ASP A 9 -6.90 0.09 -14.06
N SER A 10 -5.75 0.72 -14.34
CA SER A 10 -4.43 0.09 -14.19
C SER A 10 -4.12 -0.32 -12.76
N VAL A 11 -4.58 0.46 -11.78
CA VAL A 11 -4.41 0.21 -10.34
C VAL A 11 -5.48 -0.76 -9.84
N ILE A 12 -6.74 -0.59 -10.23
CA ILE A 12 -7.85 -1.48 -9.85
C ILE A 12 -7.56 -2.93 -10.27
N ARG A 13 -7.10 -3.13 -11.51
CA ARG A 13 -6.78 -4.47 -12.03
C ARG A 13 -5.67 -5.15 -11.21
N ARG A 14 -4.66 -4.39 -10.79
CA ARG A 14 -3.56 -4.92 -9.97
C ARG A 14 -4.01 -5.19 -8.54
N ALA A 15 -4.84 -4.32 -7.98
CA ALA A 15 -5.38 -4.49 -6.62
C ALA A 15 -6.14 -5.81 -6.47
N GLY A 16 -6.78 -6.31 -7.53
CA GLY A 16 -7.44 -7.63 -7.54
C GLY A 16 -6.51 -8.84 -7.30
N GLN A 17 -5.18 -8.65 -7.33
CA GLN A 17 -4.20 -9.69 -6.99
C GLN A 17 -3.79 -9.66 -5.51
N PHE A 18 -4.28 -8.67 -4.76
CA PHE A 18 -3.99 -8.47 -3.35
C PHE A 18 -5.28 -8.47 -2.52
N VAL A 19 -5.14 -8.48 -1.20
CA VAL A 19 -6.24 -8.15 -0.27
C VAL A 19 -6.03 -6.72 0.23
N PRO A 20 -6.60 -5.70 -0.43
CA PRO A 20 -6.39 -4.32 -0.04
C PRO A 20 -7.10 -4.01 1.28
N ILE A 21 -6.36 -3.43 2.23
CA ILE A 21 -6.89 -2.96 3.50
C ILE A 21 -6.52 -1.49 3.66
N LYS A 22 -7.51 -0.63 3.94
CA LYS A 22 -7.29 0.79 4.24
C LYS A 22 -7.48 1.03 5.73
N ILE A 23 -6.44 1.53 6.39
CA ILE A 23 -6.40 1.76 7.83
C ILE A 23 -6.16 3.25 8.07
N ASP A 24 -6.94 3.84 8.97
CA ASP A 24 -6.65 5.16 9.53
C ASP A 24 -5.50 4.99 10.53
N GLY A 25 -4.29 5.45 10.18
CA GLY A 25 -3.10 5.29 11.01
C GLY A 25 -3.14 6.06 12.33
N GLU A 26 -4.11 6.96 12.52
CA GLU A 26 -4.25 7.79 13.72
C GLU A 26 -5.32 7.27 14.68
N LYS A 27 -6.11 6.25 14.28
CA LYS A 27 -7.27 5.76 15.05
C LYS A 27 -7.33 4.24 15.13
N GLY A 28 -8.06 3.74 16.12
CA GLY A 28 -8.25 2.30 16.33
C GLY A 28 -6.90 1.59 16.50
N ASP A 29 -6.69 0.52 15.73
CA ASP A 29 -5.43 -0.25 15.71
C ASP A 29 -4.31 0.45 14.91
N GLY A 30 -4.62 1.54 14.22
CA GLY A 30 -3.70 2.30 13.36
C GLY A 30 -2.40 2.72 14.05
N PRO A 31 -2.44 3.37 15.22
CA PRO A 31 -1.22 3.82 15.92
C PRO A 31 -0.26 2.68 16.28
N GLU A 32 -0.78 1.48 16.59
CA GLU A 32 0.06 0.31 16.87
C GLU A 32 0.70 -0.23 15.59
N LEU A 33 -0.04 -0.25 14.48
CA LEU A 33 0.48 -0.66 13.18
C LEU A 33 1.52 0.33 12.63
N VAL A 34 1.32 1.63 12.81
CA VAL A 34 2.30 2.69 12.47
C VAL A 34 3.62 2.44 13.19
N LYS A 35 3.57 2.14 14.50
CA LYS A 35 4.76 1.79 15.28
C LYS A 35 5.38 0.47 14.81
N LYS A 36 4.57 -0.59 14.63
CA LYS A 36 5.02 -1.93 14.22
C LYS A 36 5.78 -1.89 12.90
N TYR A 37 5.29 -1.11 11.94
CA TYR A 37 5.86 -1.06 10.60
C TYR A 37 6.81 0.13 10.36
N ALA A 38 7.09 0.91 11.42
CA ALA A 38 7.92 2.12 11.36
C ALA A 38 7.49 3.05 10.21
N ILE A 39 6.24 3.50 10.27
CA ILE A 39 5.70 4.48 9.32
C ILE A 39 5.95 5.87 9.89
N ASP A 40 6.72 6.68 9.16
CA ASP A 40 7.13 8.01 9.60
C ASP A 40 6.31 9.15 8.96
N GLY A 41 5.40 8.81 8.03
CA GLY A 41 4.56 9.79 7.34
C GLY A 41 3.53 9.13 6.42
N PHE A 42 2.51 9.91 6.05
CA PHE A 42 1.42 9.47 5.19
C PHE A 42 1.41 10.23 3.84
N PRO A 43 0.87 9.62 2.77
CA PRO A 43 0.38 8.23 2.72
C PRO A 43 1.54 7.22 2.77
N ALA A 44 1.27 6.02 3.30
CA ALA A 44 2.21 4.90 3.30
C ALA A 44 1.46 3.62 2.90
N ILE A 45 2.01 2.90 1.92
CA ILE A 45 1.43 1.66 1.40
C ILE A 45 2.45 0.55 1.64
N LEU A 46 2.00 -0.50 2.31
CA LEU A 46 2.81 -1.67 2.62
C LEU A 46 2.26 -2.87 1.85
N PHE A 47 3.16 -3.61 1.22
CA PHE A 47 2.86 -4.93 0.67
C PHE A 47 3.42 -5.96 1.64
N LEU A 48 2.54 -6.83 2.13
CA LEU A 48 2.86 -7.81 3.16
C LEU A 48 2.72 -9.23 2.59
N ASP A 49 3.58 -10.15 3.04
CA ASP A 49 3.40 -11.58 2.80
C ASP A 49 2.31 -12.17 3.73
N SER A 50 2.02 -13.47 3.59
CA SER A 50 1.03 -14.17 4.42
C SER A 50 1.41 -14.30 5.90
N GLN A 51 2.66 -13.98 6.28
CA GLN A 51 3.13 -13.94 7.66
C GLN A 51 3.09 -12.52 8.24
N GLY A 52 2.70 -11.52 7.44
CA GLY A 52 2.62 -10.12 7.84
C GLY A 52 3.96 -9.38 7.77
N SER A 53 4.95 -9.95 7.08
CA SER A 53 6.26 -9.32 6.84
C SER A 53 6.20 -8.38 5.66
N VAL A 54 6.86 -7.22 5.74
CA VAL A 54 6.87 -6.23 4.65
C VAL A 54 7.83 -6.68 3.55
N VAL A 55 7.30 -6.94 2.35
CA VAL A 55 8.11 -7.28 1.16
C VAL A 55 8.37 -6.05 0.27
N HIS A 56 7.53 -5.03 0.38
CA HIS A 56 7.68 -3.78 -0.37
C HIS A 56 6.93 -2.62 0.29
N LYS A 57 7.40 -1.38 0.06
CA LYS A 57 6.79 -0.15 0.58
C LYS A 57 6.75 0.93 -0.49
N ILE A 58 5.66 1.70 -0.50
CA ILE A 58 5.57 2.99 -1.16
C ILE A 58 5.36 4.03 -0.07
N LEU A 59 6.28 4.97 0.04
CA LEU A 59 6.20 6.06 1.02
C LEU A 59 5.91 7.36 0.29
N GLY A 60 4.85 8.05 0.70
CA GLY A 60 4.36 9.25 0.05
C GLY A 60 3.46 8.96 -1.15
N TYR A 61 3.03 10.04 -1.79
CA TYR A 61 2.12 10.00 -2.92
C TYR A 61 2.82 9.52 -4.19
N LEU A 62 2.14 8.67 -4.97
CA LEU A 62 2.50 8.37 -6.36
C LEU A 62 1.29 8.56 -7.30
N PRO A 63 1.51 9.09 -8.52
CA PRO A 63 0.53 9.04 -9.58
C PRO A 63 0.30 7.59 -10.05
N ALA A 64 -0.81 7.34 -10.73
CA ALA A 64 -1.28 5.98 -11.04
C ALA A 64 -0.28 5.11 -11.79
N ASP A 65 0.42 5.65 -12.79
CA ASP A 65 1.38 4.86 -13.58
C ASP A 65 2.57 4.40 -12.72
N ALA A 66 3.11 5.29 -11.89
CA ALA A 66 4.19 4.96 -10.97
C ALA A 66 3.70 3.97 -9.88
N PHE A 67 2.50 4.19 -9.33
CA PHE A 67 1.92 3.29 -8.35
C PHE A 67 1.70 1.88 -8.91
N ALA A 68 1.20 1.78 -10.14
CA ALA A 68 0.99 0.50 -10.82
C ALA A 68 2.31 -0.25 -11.07
N ALA A 69 3.39 0.47 -11.42
CA ALA A 69 4.72 -0.13 -11.56
C ALA A 69 5.26 -0.68 -10.22
N GLU A 70 5.07 0.05 -9.11
CA GLU A 70 5.45 -0.43 -7.78
C GLU A 70 4.63 -1.65 -7.35
N MET A 71 3.33 -1.72 -7.70
CA MET A 71 2.51 -2.92 -7.47
C MET A 71 3.05 -4.15 -8.23
N ASP A 72 3.50 -3.97 -9.48
CA ASP A 72 4.12 -5.06 -10.25
C ASP A 72 5.45 -5.51 -9.60
N ALA A 73 6.26 -4.54 -9.14
CA ALA A 73 7.51 -4.82 -8.42
C ALA A 73 7.28 -5.51 -7.07
N ALA A 74 6.16 -5.21 -6.39
CA ALA A 74 5.77 -5.88 -5.16
C ALA A 74 5.33 -7.33 -5.41
N MET A 75 4.52 -7.56 -6.46
CA MET A 75 4.04 -8.89 -6.83
C MET A 75 5.20 -9.84 -7.17
N ALA A 76 6.26 -9.35 -7.80
CA ALA A 76 7.45 -10.15 -8.11
C ALA A 76 8.23 -10.63 -6.86
N LYS A 77 7.90 -10.14 -5.66
CA LYS A 77 8.56 -10.48 -4.38
C LYS A 77 7.68 -11.32 -3.46
N LEU A 78 6.43 -11.56 -3.83
CA LEU A 78 5.47 -12.41 -3.11
C LEU A 78 5.49 -13.84 -3.67
#